data_AF-A0A6V7KFW6-F1
#
_entry.id   AF-A0A6V7KFW6-F1
#
_cell.length_a   1.000
_cell.length_b   1.000
_cell.length_c   1.000
_cell.angle_alpha   90.00
_cell.angle_beta   90.00
_cell.angle_gamma   90.00
#
_symmetry.space_group_name_H-M   'P 1'
#
loop_
_entity.id
_entity.type
_entity.pdbx_description
1 polymer ?
#
loop_
_entity_poly.entity_id
_entity_poly.type
_entity_poly.pdbx_seq_one_letter_code
_entity_poly.pdbx_strand_id
1 'polypeptide(L)'
;LKSSKQKAALVSSLLDAWRSLRQSEQSILTESVEQLSVNADLASSTLKILHDASDKLRTQSEFSNVHVLVLVENKFLSLYSSKNAQDLRAADVLLMILMCRVAATNKTDDESEILLMQSHGSSEESSIDLGGKLANPTMADIGHLFGDSRDSSVSEGLNSLAEDGLYSQLVLLGSEQSRTANAVHIYEISEGIHLVIILEVTNLATSSGIYESFFHLNIMNILQMQRDIDELRVAFDRFDGAIKKTIDGIKKNRASVGNDVDMCQRRLQVKWEFVRKKYVELLKSRDPEAILQIESNLSGLVETMKELFKLTCFNKSFLKQGNDVILTVCRLVRQKFNDFSGFLKVKALKNFTLGSYPFYIYENLN
;
A
#
# COMPACT_ATOMS: atom_id res chain seq x y z
N LEU A 1 1.81 -14.82 -0.31
CA LEU A 1 0.71 -15.57 -0.97
C LEU A 1 0.40 -16.85 -0.22
N LYS A 2 1.30 -17.85 -0.17
CA LYS A 2 1.06 -19.13 0.53
C LYS A 2 0.69 -19.02 2.02
N SER A 3 1.10 -17.93 2.70
CA SER A 3 0.87 -17.70 4.13
C SER A 3 -0.26 -16.72 4.45
N SER A 4 -0.88 -16.08 3.46
CA SER A 4 -1.93 -15.08 3.70
C SER A 4 -3.00 -15.16 2.62
N LYS A 5 -4.15 -15.74 2.98
CA LYS A 5 -5.33 -15.85 2.11
C LYS A 5 -5.78 -14.47 1.63
N GLN A 6 -5.84 -13.48 2.51
CA GLN A 6 -6.21 -12.10 2.17
C GLN A 6 -5.33 -11.51 1.05
N LYS A 7 -3.99 -11.63 1.17
CA LYS A 7 -3.08 -11.13 0.13
C LYS A 7 -3.19 -11.94 -1.16
N ALA A 8 -3.54 -13.23 -1.09
CA ALA A 8 -3.78 -14.05 -2.27
C ALA A 8 -5.05 -13.63 -2.99
N ALA A 9 -6.15 -13.42 -2.26
CA ALA A 9 -7.39 -12.89 -2.79
C ALA A 9 -7.17 -11.53 -3.47
N LEU A 10 -6.52 -10.58 -2.80
CA LEU A 10 -6.22 -9.28 -3.40
C LEU A 10 -5.44 -9.39 -4.71
N VAL A 11 -4.40 -10.23 -4.76
CA VAL A 11 -3.62 -10.42 -5.98
C VAL A 11 -4.47 -11.05 -7.09
N SER A 12 -5.32 -12.03 -6.76
CA SER A 12 -6.28 -12.58 -7.72
C SER A 12 -7.22 -11.51 -8.26
N SER A 13 -7.86 -10.73 -7.39
CA SER A 13 -8.77 -9.64 -7.80
C SER A 13 -8.06 -8.59 -8.67
N LEU A 14 -6.81 -8.23 -8.34
CA LEU A 14 -6.01 -7.31 -9.17
C LEU A 14 -5.69 -7.90 -10.55
N LEU A 15 -5.41 -9.20 -10.63
CA LEU A 15 -5.17 -9.88 -11.91
C LEU A 15 -6.45 -9.99 -12.75
N ASP A 16 -7.59 -10.23 -12.11
CA ASP A 16 -8.89 -10.26 -12.78
C ASP A 16 -9.29 -8.86 -13.27
N ALA A 17 -9.06 -7.83 -12.46
CA ALA A 17 -9.22 -6.43 -12.87
C ALA A 17 -8.31 -6.08 -14.06
N TRP A 18 -7.04 -6.46 -14.01
CA TRP A 18 -6.10 -6.29 -15.13
C TRP A 18 -6.60 -6.99 -16.39
N ARG A 19 -7.05 -8.25 -16.26
CA ARG A 19 -7.57 -9.03 -17.38
C ARG A 19 -8.79 -8.39 -18.01
N SER A 20 -9.73 -7.90 -17.20
CA SER A 20 -10.93 -7.20 -17.66
C SER A 20 -10.56 -5.90 -18.37
N LEU A 21 -9.72 -5.06 -17.76
CA LEU A 21 -9.31 -3.78 -18.36
C LEU A 21 -8.53 -3.98 -19.66
N ARG A 22 -7.69 -5.01 -19.73
CA ARG A 22 -6.94 -5.36 -20.94
C ARG A 22 -7.85 -5.71 -22.13
N GLN A 23 -9.07 -6.16 -21.88
CA GLN A 23 -10.05 -6.48 -22.94
C GLN A 23 -10.79 -5.24 -23.43
N SER A 24 -10.91 -4.19 -22.60
CA SER A 24 -11.68 -2.98 -22.91
C SER A 24 -10.82 -1.76 -23.25
N GLU A 25 -9.60 -1.67 -22.71
CA GLU A 25 -8.74 -0.49 -22.76
C GLU A 25 -7.38 -0.83 -23.39
N GLN A 26 -7.05 -0.18 -24.51
CA GLN A 26 -5.77 -0.43 -25.20
C GLN A 26 -4.56 0.12 -24.45
N SER A 27 -4.72 1.19 -23.65
CA SER A 27 -3.65 1.77 -22.82
C SER A 27 -3.04 0.78 -21.84
N ILE A 28 -3.86 -0.13 -21.31
CA ILE A 28 -3.41 -1.17 -20.40
C ILE A 28 -2.51 -2.19 -21.11
N LEU A 29 -2.69 -2.40 -22.42
CA LEU A 29 -1.79 -3.25 -23.21
C LEU A 29 -0.38 -2.67 -23.34
N THR A 30 -0.28 -1.34 -23.40
CA THR A 30 0.99 -0.63 -23.54
C THR A 30 1.54 -0.13 -22.21
N GLU A 31 0.95 -0.57 -21.08
CA GLU A 31 1.27 -0.10 -19.73
C GLU A 31 1.34 1.43 -19.63
N SER A 32 0.48 2.10 -20.41
CA SER A 32 0.44 3.55 -20.50
C SER A 32 -0.67 4.09 -19.60
N VAL A 33 -0.38 5.16 -18.89
CA VAL A 33 -1.40 5.88 -18.10
C VAL A 33 -2.17 6.78 -19.06
N GLU A 34 -3.50 6.70 -19.07
CA GLU A 34 -4.33 7.65 -19.81
C GLU A 34 -4.65 8.87 -18.96
N GLN A 35 -4.46 10.07 -19.52
CA GLN A 35 -4.87 11.31 -18.87
C GLN A 35 -6.23 11.78 -19.38
N LEU A 36 -7.12 12.14 -18.46
CA LEU A 36 -8.37 12.81 -18.75
C LEU A 36 -8.11 14.28 -19.08
N SER A 37 -8.34 14.66 -20.33
CA SER A 37 -8.22 16.05 -20.77
C SER A 37 -9.42 16.88 -20.33
N VAL A 38 -9.16 17.90 -19.50
CA VAL A 38 -10.12 18.88 -19.01
C VAL A 38 -9.68 20.30 -19.39
N ASN A 39 -10.57 21.30 -19.24
CA ASN A 39 -10.19 22.69 -19.47
C ASN A 39 -9.24 23.20 -18.37
N ALA A 40 -8.52 24.29 -18.66
CA ALA A 40 -7.52 24.85 -17.76
C ALA A 40 -8.10 25.24 -16.38
N ASP A 41 -9.32 25.79 -16.36
CA ASP A 41 -9.97 26.21 -15.13
C ASP A 41 -10.28 25.02 -14.19
N LEU A 42 -10.78 23.91 -14.75
CA LEU A 42 -11.06 22.71 -13.98
C LEU A 42 -9.77 22.01 -13.54
N ALA A 43 -8.74 22.00 -14.38
CA ALA A 43 -7.42 21.46 -14.03
C ALA A 43 -6.82 22.23 -12.83
N SER A 44 -6.82 23.57 -12.90
CA SER A 44 -6.32 24.45 -11.82
C SER A 44 -7.14 24.30 -10.54
N SER A 45 -8.48 24.29 -10.66
CA SER A 45 -9.38 24.08 -9.52
C SER A 45 -9.15 22.72 -8.87
N THR A 46 -9.00 21.67 -9.66
CA THR A 46 -8.70 20.31 -9.19
C THR A 46 -7.38 20.29 -8.43
N LEU A 47 -6.30 20.80 -9.03
CA LEU A 47 -4.98 20.83 -8.41
C LEU A 47 -5.01 21.59 -7.06
N LYS A 48 -5.73 22.72 -7.00
CA LYS A 48 -5.92 23.48 -5.76
C LYS A 48 -6.65 22.68 -4.68
N ILE A 49 -7.67 21.90 -5.06
CA ILE A 49 -8.37 21.02 -4.12
C ILE A 49 -7.42 19.96 -3.54
N LEU A 50 -6.58 19.35 -4.39
CA LEU A 50 -5.62 18.34 -3.96
C LEU A 50 -4.50 18.92 -3.10
N HIS A 51 -4.04 20.14 -3.42
CA HIS A 51 -3.10 20.89 -2.59
C HIS A 51 -3.68 21.15 -1.19
N ASP A 52 -4.88 21.71 -1.11
CA ASP A 52 -5.57 21.97 0.17
C ASP A 52 -5.78 20.68 0.99
N ALA A 53 -6.08 19.57 0.31
CA ALA A 53 -6.23 18.26 0.94
C ALA A 53 -4.90 17.77 1.53
N SER A 54 -3.82 17.86 0.76
CA SER A 54 -2.48 17.51 1.21
C SER A 54 -2.04 18.35 2.41
N ASP A 55 -2.26 19.67 2.37
CA ASP A 55 -1.89 20.54 3.50
C ASP A 55 -2.65 20.21 4.78
N LYS A 56 -3.93 19.88 4.67
CA LYS A 56 -4.72 19.40 5.81
C LYS A 56 -4.19 18.09 6.38
N LEU A 57 -3.83 17.13 5.53
CA LEU A 57 -3.24 15.87 5.97
C LEU A 57 -1.90 16.11 6.68
N ARG A 58 -1.04 16.96 6.13
CA ARG A 58 0.28 17.30 6.66
C ARG A 58 0.27 18.09 7.98
N THR A 59 -0.90 18.50 8.47
CA THR A 59 -1.04 19.00 9.86
C THR A 59 -0.74 17.91 10.89
N GLN A 60 -0.92 16.64 10.51
CA GLN A 60 -0.45 15.49 11.29
C GLN A 60 1.03 15.29 10.99
N SER A 61 1.85 15.28 12.03
CA SER A 61 3.30 15.16 11.89
C SER A 61 3.75 13.85 11.24
N GLU A 62 2.89 12.84 11.29
CA GLU A 62 3.12 11.51 10.76
C GLU A 62 2.84 11.43 9.25
N PHE A 63 2.12 12.42 8.69
CA PHE A 63 1.80 12.51 7.27
C PHE A 63 2.69 13.54 6.57
N SER A 64 4.01 13.36 6.70
CA SER A 64 4.99 14.31 6.17
C SER A 64 5.10 14.27 4.64
N ASN A 65 5.06 13.06 4.07
CA ASN A 65 5.19 12.80 2.64
C ASN A 65 3.88 12.19 2.13
N VAL A 66 3.18 12.94 1.29
CA VAL A 66 1.82 12.64 0.84
C VAL A 66 1.70 12.82 -0.67
N HIS A 67 0.98 11.89 -1.30
CA HIS A 67 0.41 12.08 -2.62
C HIS A 67 -1.11 12.06 -2.54
N VAL A 68 -1.77 12.96 -3.27
CA VAL A 68 -3.21 13.00 -3.40
C VAL A 68 -3.52 13.05 -4.89
N LEU A 69 -4.19 12.03 -5.42
CA LEU A 69 -4.54 11.94 -6.83
C LEU A 69 -6.01 11.59 -7.01
N VAL A 70 -6.56 11.99 -8.17
CA VAL A 70 -7.93 11.68 -8.57
C VAL A 70 -7.93 10.88 -9.85
N LEU A 71 -8.70 9.79 -9.82
CA LEU A 71 -9.01 8.95 -10.97
C LEU A 71 -10.48 9.11 -11.32
N VAL A 72 -10.77 9.17 -12.62
CA VAL A 72 -12.13 9.17 -13.18
C VAL A 72 -12.22 7.95 -14.08
N GLU A 73 -13.05 6.99 -13.70
CA GLU A 73 -13.00 5.61 -14.16
C GLU A 73 -11.56 5.07 -14.02
N ASN A 74 -10.97 4.63 -15.14
CA ASN A 74 -9.60 4.14 -15.21
C ASN A 74 -8.60 5.23 -15.65
N LYS A 75 -9.03 6.49 -15.74
CA LYS A 75 -8.25 7.60 -16.30
C LYS A 75 -7.71 8.51 -15.21
N PHE A 76 -6.46 8.91 -15.36
CA PHE A 76 -5.79 9.85 -14.49
C PHE A 76 -6.27 11.28 -14.73
N LEU A 77 -6.77 11.97 -13.70
CA LEU A 77 -7.15 13.38 -13.81
C LEU A 77 -6.03 14.32 -13.37
N SER A 78 -5.58 14.17 -12.12
CA SER A 78 -4.59 15.06 -11.51
C SER A 78 -3.95 14.42 -10.29
N LEU A 79 -2.75 14.88 -9.95
CA LEU A 79 -1.94 14.47 -8.81
C LEU A 79 -1.31 15.71 -8.18
N TYR A 80 -1.35 15.77 -6.86
CA TYR A 80 -0.49 16.62 -6.06
C TYR A 80 0.43 15.75 -5.19
N SER A 81 1.72 16.07 -5.18
CA SER A 81 2.73 15.43 -4.35
C SER A 81 3.39 16.46 -3.47
N SER A 82 3.54 16.17 -2.18
CA SER A 82 4.34 17.00 -1.28
C SER A 82 5.82 17.00 -1.69
N LYS A 83 6.54 18.09 -1.38
CA LYS A 83 7.91 18.35 -1.86
C LYS A 83 8.94 17.23 -1.62
N ASN A 84 8.80 16.49 -0.52
CA ASN A 84 9.78 15.46 -0.12
C ASN A 84 9.29 14.03 -0.39
N ALA A 85 8.11 13.88 -0.99
CA ALA A 85 7.58 12.58 -1.33
C ALA A 85 8.31 12.02 -2.57
N GLN A 86 8.51 10.71 -2.57
CA GLN A 86 9.17 9.99 -3.64
C GLN A 86 8.29 10.00 -4.90
N ASP A 87 8.88 10.29 -6.05
CA ASP A 87 8.13 10.31 -7.30
C ASP A 87 7.44 8.96 -7.59
N LEU A 88 6.13 9.03 -7.84
CA LEU A 88 5.34 7.90 -8.29
C LEU A 88 5.67 7.59 -9.75
N ARG A 89 5.82 6.31 -10.08
CA ARG A 89 6.02 5.83 -11.45
C ARG A 89 4.69 5.56 -12.16
N ALA A 90 4.73 5.44 -13.48
CA ALA A 90 3.59 4.98 -14.27
C ALA A 90 3.03 3.65 -13.74
N ALA A 91 3.89 2.70 -13.38
CA ALA A 91 3.50 1.42 -12.78
C ALA A 91 2.78 1.59 -11.43
N ASP A 92 3.16 2.57 -10.62
CA ASP A 92 2.50 2.86 -9.35
C ASP A 92 1.09 3.41 -9.60
N VAL A 93 0.93 4.31 -10.58
CA VAL A 93 -0.38 4.85 -10.97
C VAL A 93 -1.28 3.77 -11.58
N LEU A 94 -0.74 2.88 -12.40
CA LEU A 94 -1.48 1.72 -12.93
C LEU A 94 -1.96 0.81 -11.79
N LEU A 95 -1.12 0.58 -10.78
CA LEU A 95 -1.54 -0.17 -9.60
C LEU A 95 -2.69 0.54 -8.86
N MET A 96 -2.66 1.88 -8.75
CA MET A 96 -3.77 2.65 -8.15
C MET A 96 -5.07 2.50 -8.96
N ILE A 97 -4.99 2.50 -10.30
CA ILE A 97 -6.15 2.25 -11.18
C ILE A 97 -6.74 0.86 -10.91
N LEU A 98 -5.88 -0.17 -10.84
CA LEU A 98 -6.33 -1.53 -10.53
C LEU A 98 -6.96 -1.63 -9.14
N MET A 99 -6.36 -1.01 -8.13
CA MET A 99 -6.89 -1.02 -6.77
C MET A 99 -8.24 -0.29 -6.69
N CYS A 100 -8.44 0.82 -7.41
CA CYS A 100 -9.74 1.49 -7.49
C CYS A 100 -10.78 0.62 -8.19
N ARG A 101 -10.39 -0.11 -9.24
CA ARG A 101 -11.27 -1.05 -9.92
C ARG A 101 -11.75 -2.17 -8.99
N VAL A 102 -10.83 -2.76 -8.23
CA VAL A 102 -11.16 -3.79 -7.22
C VAL A 102 -12.05 -3.22 -6.11
N ALA A 103 -11.77 -2.00 -5.65
CA ALA A 103 -12.60 -1.33 -4.65
C ALA A 103 -14.04 -1.11 -5.15
N ALA A 104 -14.22 -0.75 -6.42
CA ALA A 104 -15.52 -0.54 -7.03
C ALA A 104 -16.31 -1.85 -7.23
N THR A 105 -15.66 -2.95 -7.61
CA THR A 105 -16.34 -4.26 -7.77
C THR A 105 -16.79 -4.85 -6.45
N ASN A 106 -16.02 -4.67 -5.37
CA ASN A 106 -16.41 -5.20 -4.06
C ASN A 106 -17.68 -4.51 -3.53
N LYS A 107 -17.95 -3.25 -3.90
CA LYS A 107 -19.21 -2.57 -3.54
C LYS A 107 -20.42 -3.18 -4.20
N THR A 108 -20.32 -3.53 -5.48
CA THR A 108 -21.45 -4.12 -6.20
C THR A 108 -21.84 -5.49 -5.65
N ASP A 109 -20.86 -6.25 -5.16
CA ASP A 109 -21.12 -7.54 -4.52
C ASP A 109 -21.77 -7.36 -3.14
N ASP A 110 -21.27 -6.44 -2.31
CA ASP A 110 -21.86 -6.10 -1.00
C ASP A 110 -23.31 -5.60 -1.15
N GLU A 111 -23.60 -4.72 -2.13
CA GLU A 111 -24.97 -4.25 -2.41
C GLU A 111 -25.88 -5.39 -2.91
N SER A 112 -25.34 -6.30 -3.74
CA SER A 112 -26.08 -7.45 -4.25
C SER A 112 -26.44 -8.44 -3.14
N GLU A 113 -25.53 -8.71 -2.19
CA GLU A 113 -25.79 -9.55 -1.03
C GLU A 113 -26.82 -8.93 -0.08
N ILE A 114 -26.77 -7.62 0.17
CA ILE A 114 -27.76 -6.90 0.99
C ILE A 114 -29.16 -6.98 0.36
N LEU A 115 -29.27 -6.83 -0.96
CA LEU A 115 -30.55 -6.95 -1.68
C LEU A 115 -31.09 -8.40 -1.63
N LEU A 116 -30.22 -9.41 -1.68
CA LEU A 116 -30.60 -10.81 -1.54
C LEU A 116 -31.08 -11.14 -0.12
N MET A 117 -30.46 -10.59 0.93
CA MET A 117 -30.93 -10.75 2.31
C MET A 117 -32.28 -10.07 2.55
N GLN A 118 -32.54 -8.91 1.92
CA GLN A 118 -33.84 -8.24 2.01
C GLN A 118 -34.95 -8.98 1.24
N SER A 119 -34.59 -9.77 0.23
CA SER A 119 -35.55 -10.58 -0.55
C SER A 119 -36.05 -11.85 0.17
N HIS A 120 -35.35 -12.31 1.21
CA HIS A 120 -35.76 -13.45 2.04
C HIS A 120 -36.55 -13.05 3.30
N GLY A 121 -36.85 -11.76 3.49
CA GLY A 121 -37.65 -11.24 4.61
C GLY A 121 -39.15 -11.15 4.31
N SER A 122 -39.77 -12.16 3.70
CA SER A 122 -41.24 -12.24 3.65
C SER A 122 -41.74 -13.68 3.80
N SER A 123 -42.67 -13.84 4.75
CA SER A 123 -43.49 -15.01 5.05
C SER A 123 -42.83 -16.11 5.89
N GLU A 124 -43.02 -16.03 7.21
CA GLU A 124 -43.77 -17.04 7.98
C GLU A 124 -44.04 -16.53 9.41
N GLU A 125 -45.32 -16.23 9.69
CA GLU A 125 -45.82 -16.07 11.06
C GLU A 125 -45.67 -17.41 11.78
N SER A 126 -44.77 -17.49 12.77
CA SER A 126 -44.83 -18.51 13.79
C SER A 126 -44.86 -17.85 15.17
N SER A 127 -46.01 -17.97 15.81
CA SER A 127 -46.27 -17.57 17.18
C SER A 127 -45.35 -18.32 18.14
N ILE A 128 -44.42 -17.62 18.79
CA ILE A 128 -43.68 -18.15 19.94
C ILE A 128 -44.28 -17.54 21.20
N ASP A 129 -45.01 -18.39 21.91
CA ASP A 129 -45.49 -18.22 23.28
C ASP A 129 -44.30 -18.00 24.23
N LEU A 130 -44.29 -16.88 24.98
CA LEU A 130 -43.23 -16.54 25.92
C LEU A 130 -43.78 -16.45 27.35
N GLY A 131 -44.32 -17.56 27.84
CA GLY A 131 -44.50 -17.82 29.26
C GLY A 131 -43.30 -18.56 29.86
N GLY A 132 -42.37 -17.85 30.52
CA GLY A 132 -41.36 -18.51 31.34
C GLY A 132 -40.11 -17.70 31.71
N LYS A 133 -40.09 -17.21 32.96
CA LYS A 133 -38.92 -16.89 33.82
C LYS A 133 -37.72 -16.18 33.19
N LEU A 134 -37.59 -14.89 33.52
CA LEU A 134 -36.37 -14.10 33.47
C LEU A 134 -35.19 -14.83 34.14
N ALA A 135 -34.31 -15.42 33.33
CA ALA A 135 -32.96 -15.76 33.73
C ALA A 135 -32.04 -14.60 33.34
N ASN A 136 -31.18 -14.19 34.28
CA ASN A 136 -30.19 -13.14 34.05
C ASN A 136 -29.28 -13.50 32.87
N PRO A 137 -28.99 -12.57 31.94
CA PRO A 137 -28.11 -12.83 30.82
C PRO A 137 -26.70 -13.17 31.33
N THR A 138 -26.13 -14.25 30.83
CA THR A 138 -24.78 -14.71 31.14
C THR A 138 -23.78 -13.82 30.39
N MET A 139 -22.53 -13.76 30.84
CA MET A 139 -21.47 -12.97 30.17
C MET A 139 -21.25 -13.40 28.70
N ALA A 140 -21.62 -14.64 28.34
CA ALA A 140 -21.65 -15.13 26.96
C ALA A 140 -22.78 -14.52 26.12
N ASP A 141 -23.94 -14.22 26.73
CA ASP A 141 -25.10 -13.64 26.04
C ASP A 141 -24.91 -12.14 25.76
N ILE A 142 -24.13 -11.46 26.60
CA ILE A 142 -23.71 -10.06 26.37
C ILE A 142 -22.56 -10.00 25.33
N GLY A 143 -21.73 -11.05 25.26
CA GLY A 143 -20.67 -11.16 24.26
C GLY A 143 -21.18 -11.18 22.83
N HIS A 144 -22.37 -11.75 22.60
CA HIS A 144 -22.97 -11.83 21.26
C HIS A 144 -23.73 -10.55 20.84
N LEU A 145 -24.07 -9.67 21.79
CA LEU A 145 -24.74 -8.39 21.51
C LEU A 145 -23.77 -7.25 21.17
N PHE A 146 -22.48 -7.40 21.51
CA PHE A 146 -21.43 -6.41 21.22
C PHE A 146 -20.20 -7.01 20.52
N GLY A 147 -20.26 -8.27 20.11
CA GLY A 147 -19.14 -9.02 19.54
C GLY A 147 -18.87 -8.82 18.04
N ASP A 148 -19.83 -8.28 17.28
CA ASP A 148 -19.77 -8.25 15.80
C ASP A 148 -19.68 -6.85 15.18
N SER A 149 -19.34 -5.80 15.94
CA SER A 149 -19.41 -4.41 15.42
C SER A 149 -18.15 -3.56 15.53
N ARG A 150 -16.95 -4.12 15.79
CA ARG A 150 -15.69 -3.33 15.81
C ARG A 150 -14.46 -3.96 15.16
N ASP A 151 -14.61 -5.11 14.49
CA ASP A 151 -13.61 -5.57 13.55
C ASP A 151 -14.10 -5.25 12.14
N SER A 152 -13.37 -4.35 11.48
CA SER A 152 -13.45 -4.07 10.03
C SER A 152 -13.89 -5.32 9.27
N SER A 153 -15.05 -5.27 8.61
CA SER A 153 -15.49 -6.36 7.75
C SER A 153 -14.36 -6.65 6.73
N VAL A 154 -13.80 -7.85 6.84
CA VAL A 154 -12.77 -8.35 5.95
C VAL A 154 -13.48 -8.78 4.68
N SER A 155 -14.02 -7.83 3.91
CA SER A 155 -14.45 -8.12 2.54
C SER A 155 -13.20 -8.31 1.68
N GLU A 156 -13.21 -9.38 0.89
CA GLU A 156 -12.03 -10.07 0.44
C GLU A 156 -11.15 -9.19 -0.49
N GLY A 157 -9.97 -8.82 0.01
CA GLY A 157 -8.90 -8.20 -0.78
C GLY A 157 -8.30 -6.96 -0.14
N LEU A 158 -9.07 -5.87 -0.07
CA LEU A 158 -8.66 -4.60 0.55
C LEU A 158 -9.11 -4.56 2.01
N ASN A 159 -8.38 -3.90 2.92
CA ASN A 159 -8.93 -3.68 4.26
C ASN A 159 -9.95 -2.54 4.14
N SER A 160 -11.24 -2.86 4.21
CA SER A 160 -12.25 -1.85 4.49
C SER A 160 -12.02 -1.35 5.92
N LEU A 161 -11.69 -0.07 6.10
CA LEU A 161 -11.45 0.49 7.44
C LEU A 161 -12.65 1.25 8.00
N ALA A 162 -13.68 1.49 7.20
CA ALA A 162 -14.84 2.27 7.59
C ALA A 162 -16.09 1.84 6.80
N GLU A 163 -17.25 1.98 7.44
CA GLU A 163 -18.58 1.81 6.81
C GLU A 163 -18.82 2.81 5.66
N ASP A 164 -18.03 3.89 5.57
CA ASP A 164 -18.16 4.96 4.57
C ASP A 164 -17.46 4.67 3.22
N GLY A 165 -17.08 3.43 2.94
CA GLY A 165 -16.46 3.05 1.66
C GLY A 165 -15.03 3.56 1.47
N LEU A 166 -14.26 3.65 2.56
CA LEU A 166 -12.81 3.90 2.55
C LEU A 166 -12.04 2.57 2.58
N TYR A 167 -11.36 2.26 1.49
CA TYR A 167 -10.49 1.10 1.40
C TYR A 167 -9.05 1.47 1.70
N SER A 168 -8.30 0.60 2.36
CA SER A 168 -6.93 0.90 2.73
C SER A 168 -6.01 -0.30 2.68
N GLN A 169 -4.79 -0.08 2.17
CA GLN A 169 -3.83 -1.15 1.96
C GLN A 169 -2.39 -0.65 2.02
N LEU A 170 -1.52 -1.47 2.61
CA LEU A 170 -0.07 -1.22 2.60
C LEU A 170 0.55 -1.77 1.32
N VAL A 171 1.32 -0.94 0.64
CA VAL A 171 1.95 -1.24 -0.65
C VAL A 171 3.38 -0.68 -0.66
N LEU A 172 4.29 -1.38 -1.33
CA LEU A 172 5.60 -0.84 -1.68
C LEU A 172 5.54 -0.24 -3.07
N LEU A 173 5.85 1.05 -3.18
CA LEU A 173 5.82 1.80 -4.44
C LEU A 173 7.23 2.27 -4.79
N GLY A 174 7.44 2.65 -6.05
CA GLY A 174 8.67 3.25 -6.54
C GLY A 174 9.55 2.31 -7.36
N SER A 175 10.85 2.60 -7.38
CA SER A 175 11.80 1.99 -8.29
C SER A 175 12.52 0.76 -7.76
N GLU A 176 13.25 0.07 -8.64
CA GLU A 176 14.23 -0.95 -8.19
C GLU A 176 15.30 -0.38 -7.26
N GLN A 177 15.59 0.93 -7.35
CA GLN A 177 16.64 1.61 -6.59
C GLN A 177 16.10 2.42 -5.40
N SER A 178 14.78 2.61 -5.32
CA SER A 178 14.11 3.45 -4.32
C SER A 178 12.66 2.98 -4.13
N ARG A 179 12.45 2.07 -3.17
CA ARG A 179 11.11 1.67 -2.76
C ARG A 179 10.72 2.32 -1.45
N THR A 180 9.53 2.89 -1.40
CA THR A 180 8.92 3.41 -0.18
C THR A 180 7.78 2.49 0.25
N ALA A 181 7.59 2.33 1.56
CA ALA A 181 6.39 1.68 2.09
C ALA A 181 5.31 2.73 2.29
N ASN A 182 4.12 2.45 1.77
CA ASN A 182 3.03 3.41 1.68
C ASN A 182 1.74 2.83 2.24
N ALA A 183 0.98 3.65 2.95
CA ALA A 183 -0.44 3.43 3.20
C ALA A 183 -1.24 4.11 2.09
N VAL A 184 -1.96 3.30 1.32
CA VAL A 184 -2.83 3.76 0.24
C VAL A 184 -4.26 3.72 0.76
N HIS A 185 -4.95 4.85 0.68
CA HIS A 185 -6.36 5.02 1.03
C HIS A 185 -7.14 5.40 -0.22
N ILE A 186 -8.21 4.65 -0.51
CA ILE A 186 -9.06 4.85 -1.67
C ILE A 186 -10.45 5.19 -1.18
N TYR A 187 -10.94 6.35 -1.61
CA TYR A 187 -12.26 6.85 -1.27
C TYR A 187 -13.01 7.21 -2.55
N GLU A 188 -14.19 6.63 -2.72
CA GLU A 188 -15.05 6.98 -3.85
C GLU A 188 -15.71 8.34 -3.59
N ILE A 189 -15.41 9.35 -4.40
CA ILE A 189 -16.03 10.68 -4.31
C ILE A 189 -17.47 10.62 -4.83
N SER A 190 -17.64 10.00 -5.99
CA SER A 190 -18.89 9.76 -6.71
C SER A 190 -18.70 8.48 -7.52
N GLU A 191 -19.78 7.83 -7.97
CA GLU A 191 -19.67 6.61 -8.79
C GLU A 191 -18.67 6.79 -9.94
N GLY A 192 -17.63 5.96 -9.96
CA GLY A 192 -16.55 6.01 -10.95
C GLY A 192 -15.48 7.09 -10.70
N ILE A 193 -15.60 7.96 -9.70
CA ILE A 193 -14.60 8.98 -9.36
C ILE A 193 -13.96 8.64 -8.02
N HIS A 194 -12.65 8.37 -8.03
CA HIS A 194 -11.91 7.92 -6.86
C HIS A 194 -10.86 8.95 -6.45
N LEU A 195 -10.83 9.27 -5.16
CA LEU A 195 -9.72 9.93 -4.49
C LEU A 195 -8.76 8.86 -3.96
N VAL A 196 -7.49 8.98 -4.30
CA VAL A 196 -6.44 8.12 -3.77
C VAL A 196 -5.46 8.98 -2.99
N ILE A 197 -5.28 8.65 -1.71
CA ILE A 197 -4.32 9.28 -0.81
C ILE A 197 -3.22 8.24 -0.53
N ILE A 198 -1.98 8.61 -0.77
CA ILE A 198 -0.81 7.76 -0.54
C ILE A 198 0.06 8.45 0.50
N LEU A 199 0.28 7.78 1.62
CA LEU A 199 1.09 8.28 2.74
C LEU A 199 2.34 7.42 2.86
N GLU A 200 3.53 8.02 2.80
CA GLU A 200 4.76 7.28 3.07
C GLU A 200 4.88 7.00 4.56
N VAL A 201 4.80 5.72 4.95
CA VAL A 201 4.76 5.31 6.36
C VAL A 201 6.14 5.04 6.94
N THR A 202 7.17 4.92 6.08
CA THR A 202 8.54 4.65 6.51
C THR A 202 9.52 5.54 5.79
N ASN A 203 10.60 5.90 6.48
CA ASN A 203 11.70 6.60 5.85
C ASN A 203 12.32 5.77 4.72
N LEU A 204 12.61 6.45 3.60
CA LEU A 204 13.18 5.85 2.39
C LEU A 204 14.43 5.00 2.66
N ALA A 205 15.34 5.42 3.53
CA ALA A 205 16.56 4.66 3.81
C ALA A 205 16.26 3.30 4.47
N THR A 206 15.17 3.23 5.25
CA THR A 206 14.75 1.98 5.91
C THR A 206 14.09 1.04 4.91
N SER A 207 13.07 1.52 4.18
CA SER A 207 12.31 0.69 3.24
C SER A 207 13.15 0.26 2.04
N SER A 208 13.88 1.20 1.42
CA SER A 208 14.75 0.89 0.28
C SER A 208 15.96 0.05 0.73
N GLY A 209 16.56 0.35 1.88
CA GLY A 209 17.69 -0.40 2.41
C GLY A 209 17.35 -1.88 2.65
N ILE A 210 16.18 -2.17 3.23
CA ILE A 210 15.73 -3.54 3.47
C ILE A 210 15.46 -4.26 2.15
N TYR A 211 14.82 -3.59 1.19
CA TYR A 211 14.58 -4.14 -0.14
C TYR A 211 15.90 -4.47 -0.87
N GLU A 212 16.82 -3.51 -0.94
CA GLU A 212 18.15 -3.65 -1.54
C GLU A 212 18.92 -4.81 -0.87
N SER A 213 18.76 -4.97 0.44
CA SER A 213 19.39 -6.06 1.19
C SER A 213 18.87 -7.43 0.75
N PHE A 214 17.56 -7.60 0.56
CA PHE A 214 17.02 -8.85 -0.01
C PHE A 214 17.48 -9.09 -1.44
N PHE A 215 17.50 -8.04 -2.27
CA PHE A 215 17.92 -8.12 -3.66
C PHE A 215 19.37 -8.56 -3.80
N HIS A 216 20.30 -7.88 -3.11
CA HIS A 216 21.72 -8.22 -3.17
C HIS A 216 22.02 -9.56 -2.51
N LEU A 217 21.31 -9.94 -1.45
CA LEU A 217 21.44 -11.27 -0.88
C LEU A 217 21.05 -12.37 -1.87
N ASN A 218 19.97 -12.17 -2.65
CA ASN A 218 19.58 -13.11 -3.68
C ASN A 218 20.65 -13.23 -4.79
N ILE A 219 21.23 -12.11 -5.22
CA ILE A 219 22.35 -12.11 -6.17
C ILE A 219 23.55 -12.87 -5.60
N MET A 220 23.93 -12.61 -4.35
CA MET A 220 25.04 -13.31 -3.69
C MET A 220 24.80 -14.82 -3.65
N ASN A 221 23.59 -15.27 -3.35
CA ASN A 221 23.26 -16.70 -3.35
C ASN A 221 23.44 -17.33 -4.75
N ILE A 222 23.04 -16.63 -5.81
CA ILE A 222 23.23 -17.10 -7.20
C ILE A 222 24.72 -17.19 -7.54
N LEU A 223 25.50 -16.15 -7.25
CA LEU A 223 26.94 -16.10 -7.53
C LEU A 223 27.71 -17.15 -6.72
N GLN A 224 27.32 -17.40 -5.47
CA GLN A 224 27.90 -18.44 -4.63
C GLN A 224 27.67 -19.84 -5.23
N MET A 225 26.47 -20.12 -5.77
CA MET A 225 26.20 -21.37 -6.49
C MET A 225 27.01 -21.49 -7.79
N GLN A 226 27.22 -20.38 -8.50
CA GLN A 226 28.04 -20.32 -9.71
C GLN A 226 29.55 -20.34 -9.45
N ARG A 227 29.97 -20.20 -8.17
CA ARG A 227 31.38 -20.08 -7.74
C ARG A 227 32.11 -18.90 -8.36
N ASP A 228 31.38 -17.86 -8.73
CA ASP A 228 31.95 -16.62 -9.25
C ASP A 228 32.34 -15.69 -8.09
N ILE A 229 33.58 -15.82 -7.63
CA ILE A 229 34.08 -15.11 -6.45
C ILE A 229 34.33 -13.62 -6.72
N ASP A 230 34.64 -13.25 -7.97
CA ASP A 230 35.00 -11.87 -8.30
C ASP A 230 33.75 -10.98 -8.32
N GLU A 231 32.66 -11.45 -8.94
CA GLU A 231 31.36 -10.78 -8.88
C GLU A 231 30.74 -10.87 -7.47
N LEU A 232 31.01 -11.95 -6.72
CA LEU A 232 30.54 -12.09 -5.34
C LEU A 232 31.04 -10.97 -4.44
N ARG A 233 32.28 -10.49 -4.64
CA ARG A 233 32.82 -9.35 -3.89
C ARG A 233 32.01 -8.08 -4.12
N VAL A 234 31.67 -7.78 -5.38
CA VAL A 234 30.86 -6.60 -5.73
C VAL A 234 29.46 -6.70 -5.13
N ALA A 235 28.83 -7.89 -5.22
CA ALA A 235 27.53 -8.13 -4.63
C ALA A 235 27.54 -8.01 -3.09
N PHE A 236 28.61 -8.50 -2.44
CA PHE A 236 28.81 -8.37 -1.00
C PHE A 236 28.94 -6.91 -0.54
N ASP A 237 29.74 -6.10 -1.23
CA ASP A 237 29.92 -4.68 -0.87
C ASP A 237 28.59 -3.91 -0.98
N ARG A 238 27.77 -4.23 -1.99
CA ARG A 238 26.41 -3.68 -2.13
C ARG A 238 25.47 -4.15 -1.02
N PHE A 239 25.54 -5.42 -0.62
CA PHE A 239 24.77 -5.96 0.49
C PHE A 239 25.14 -5.30 1.82
N ASP A 240 26.45 -5.12 2.11
CA ASP A 240 26.93 -4.41 3.31
C ASP A 240 26.43 -2.96 3.34
N GLY A 241 26.49 -2.27 2.19
CA GLY A 241 25.94 -0.93 2.04
C GLY A 241 24.43 -0.86 2.34
N ALA A 242 23.65 -1.81 1.81
CA ALA A 242 22.20 -1.86 1.99
C ALA A 242 21.79 -2.15 3.46
N ILE A 243 22.49 -3.05 4.14
CA ILE A 243 22.25 -3.34 5.57
C ILE A 243 22.60 -2.11 6.42
N LYS A 244 23.72 -1.44 6.15
CA LYS A 244 24.09 -0.20 6.85
C LYS A 244 23.06 0.90 6.62
N LYS A 245 22.63 1.11 5.38
CA LYS A 245 21.58 2.07 5.01
C LYS A 245 20.29 1.83 5.79
N THR A 246 19.87 0.56 5.93
CA THR A 246 18.72 0.17 6.76
C THR A 246 18.92 0.55 8.23
N ILE A 247 20.04 0.14 8.82
CA ILE A 247 20.34 0.35 10.24
C ILE A 247 20.41 1.84 10.56
N ASP A 248 21.09 2.61 9.72
CA ASP A 248 21.26 4.05 9.91
C ASP A 248 19.94 4.80 9.68
N GLY A 249 19.11 4.34 8.73
CA GLY A 249 17.76 4.85 8.50
C GLY A 249 16.86 4.71 9.74
N ILE A 250 16.93 3.57 10.43
CA ILE A 250 16.19 3.33 11.67
C ILE A 250 16.73 4.20 12.79
N LYS A 251 18.06 4.29 12.96
CA LYS A 251 18.69 5.11 14.01
C LYS A 251 18.36 6.60 13.89
N LYS A 252 18.31 7.13 12.66
CA LYS A 252 17.96 8.54 12.40
C LYS A 252 16.51 8.86 12.78
N ASN A 253 15.61 7.87 12.71
CA ASN A 253 14.18 8.04 12.98
C ASN A 253 13.76 7.37 14.29
N ARG A 254 14.68 7.18 15.24
CA ARG A 254 14.44 6.41 16.46
C ARG A 254 13.26 6.91 17.31
N ALA A 255 12.93 8.20 17.22
CA ALA A 255 11.81 8.80 17.93
C ALA A 255 10.43 8.34 17.41
N SER A 256 10.31 7.98 16.13
CA SER A 256 9.06 7.51 15.51
C SER A 256 8.98 5.99 15.39
N VAL A 257 10.02 5.29 15.83
CA VAL A 257 10.17 3.84 15.67
C VAL A 257 9.87 3.13 17.00
N GLY A 258 8.97 2.15 16.98
CA GLY A 258 8.61 1.37 18.17
C GLY A 258 9.77 0.53 18.72
N ASN A 259 9.70 0.19 20.02
CA ASN A 259 10.73 -0.58 20.72
C ASN A 259 11.04 -1.93 20.03
N ASP A 260 10.03 -2.61 19.51
CA ASP A 260 10.19 -3.88 18.80
C ASP A 260 11.09 -3.77 17.57
N VAL A 261 10.99 -2.66 16.83
CA VAL A 261 11.84 -2.39 15.68
C VAL A 261 13.28 -2.11 16.12
N ASP A 262 13.50 -1.36 17.21
CA ASP A 262 14.84 -1.12 17.76
C ASP A 262 15.50 -2.43 18.22
N MET A 263 14.77 -3.29 18.92
CA MET A 263 15.26 -4.61 19.33
C MET A 263 15.58 -5.50 18.13
N CYS A 264 14.71 -5.53 17.12
CA CYS A 264 14.91 -6.29 15.90
C CYS A 264 16.14 -5.78 15.11
N GLN A 265 16.31 -4.45 15.02
CA GLN A 265 17.47 -3.81 14.40
C GLN A 265 18.78 -4.21 15.09
N ARG A 266 18.84 -4.19 16.43
CA ARG A 266 20.03 -4.62 17.18
C ARG A 266 20.36 -6.09 16.92
N ARG A 267 19.35 -6.97 16.90
CA ARG A 267 19.53 -8.39 16.57
C ARG A 267 20.04 -8.57 15.14
N LEU A 268 19.51 -7.81 14.19
CA LEU A 268 19.99 -7.79 12.80
C LEU A 268 21.46 -7.39 12.73
N GLN A 269 21.84 -6.32 13.43
CA GLN A 269 23.21 -5.82 13.44
C GLN A 269 24.20 -6.85 13.97
N VAL A 270 23.88 -7.53 15.08
CA VAL A 270 24.75 -8.58 15.66
C VAL A 270 24.93 -9.75 14.68
N LYS A 271 23.82 -10.23 14.08
CA LYS A 271 23.87 -11.33 13.10
C LYS A 271 24.63 -10.94 11.84
N TRP A 272 24.43 -9.71 11.36
CA TRP A 272 25.13 -9.20 10.18
C TRP A 272 26.64 -9.13 10.41
N GLU A 273 27.10 -8.57 11.53
CA GLU A 273 28.54 -8.47 11.82
C GLU A 273 29.22 -9.85 11.88
N PHE A 274 28.52 -10.88 12.35
CA PHE A 274 29.02 -12.25 12.31
C PHE A 274 29.16 -12.76 10.87
N VAL A 275 28.09 -12.69 10.07
CA VAL A 275 28.07 -13.15 8.66
C VAL A 275 29.07 -12.37 7.80
N ARG A 276 29.17 -11.05 8.03
CA ARG A 276 30.11 -10.15 7.36
C ARG A 276 31.56 -10.58 7.55
N LYS A 277 31.96 -10.92 8.78
CA LYS A 277 33.31 -11.43 9.06
C LYS A 277 33.60 -12.71 8.28
N LYS A 278 32.64 -13.62 8.19
CA LYS A 278 32.77 -14.89 7.44
C LYS A 278 32.86 -14.70 5.93
N TYR A 279 32.10 -13.77 5.35
CA TYR A 279 32.29 -13.40 3.94
C TYR A 279 33.66 -12.77 3.69
N VAL A 280 34.16 -11.92 4.60
CA VAL A 280 35.51 -11.34 4.46
C VAL A 280 36.60 -12.41 4.56
N GLU A 281 36.43 -13.41 5.43
CA GLU A 281 37.31 -14.60 5.48
C GLU A 281 37.27 -15.35 4.15
N LEU A 282 36.07 -15.71 3.66
CA LEU A 282 35.90 -16.40 2.37
C LEU A 282 36.55 -15.66 1.20
N LEU A 283 36.38 -14.34 1.11
CA LEU A 283 36.93 -13.50 0.05
C LEU A 283 38.47 -13.37 0.11
N LYS A 284 39.09 -13.65 1.25
CA LYS A 284 40.55 -13.59 1.45
C LYS A 284 41.22 -14.96 1.34
N SER A 285 40.72 -15.94 2.09
CA SER A 285 41.34 -17.27 2.21
C SER A 285 40.78 -18.31 1.25
N ARG A 286 39.63 -18.03 0.61
CA ARG A 286 38.86 -19.00 -0.21
C ARG A 286 38.59 -20.32 0.53
N ASP A 287 38.47 -20.24 1.85
CA ASP A 287 38.27 -21.40 2.71
C ASP A 287 36.84 -21.96 2.54
N PRO A 288 36.69 -23.23 2.12
CA PRO A 288 35.38 -23.87 1.97
C PRO A 288 34.62 -24.00 3.31
N GLU A 289 35.30 -24.03 4.46
CA GLU A 289 34.64 -24.10 5.77
C GLU A 289 33.87 -22.79 6.09
N ALA A 290 34.36 -21.66 5.57
CA ALA A 290 33.66 -20.38 5.71
C ALA A 290 32.29 -20.39 5.01
N ILE A 291 32.15 -21.15 3.91
CA ILE A 291 30.89 -21.29 3.16
C ILE A 291 29.83 -21.97 4.03
N LEU A 292 30.18 -23.08 4.69
CA LEU A 292 29.25 -23.81 5.57
C LEU A 292 28.80 -22.96 6.77
N GLN A 293 29.71 -22.17 7.32
CA GLN A 293 29.40 -21.24 8.41
C GLN A 293 28.50 -20.09 7.97
N ILE A 294 28.67 -19.59 6.74
CA ILE A 294 27.77 -18.60 6.15
C ILE A 294 26.38 -19.21 5.97
N GLU A 295 26.26 -20.36 5.32
CA GLU A 295 24.98 -20.99 5.00
C GLU A 295 24.17 -21.31 6.27
N SER A 296 24.83 -21.84 7.31
CA SER A 296 24.18 -22.15 8.59
C SER A 296 23.62 -20.91 9.31
N ASN A 297 24.23 -19.73 9.15
CA ASN A 297 23.82 -18.50 9.83
C ASN A 297 22.92 -17.60 8.97
N LEU A 298 22.95 -17.77 7.65
CA LEU A 298 22.22 -16.93 6.71
C LEU A 298 20.69 -17.04 6.89
N SER A 299 20.19 -18.23 7.19
CA SER A 299 18.77 -18.46 7.49
C SER A 299 18.28 -17.58 8.65
N GLY A 300 19.06 -17.53 9.74
CA GLY A 300 18.76 -16.70 10.91
C GLY A 300 18.83 -15.20 10.62
N LEU A 301 19.72 -14.77 9.71
CA LEU A 301 19.80 -13.39 9.24
C LEU A 301 18.56 -13.03 8.42
N VAL A 302 18.21 -13.86 7.44
CA VAL A 302 17.05 -13.69 6.56
C VAL A 302 15.75 -13.60 7.35
N GLU A 303 15.54 -14.46 8.34
CA GLU A 303 14.33 -14.39 9.18
C GLU A 303 14.26 -13.08 9.97
N THR A 304 15.41 -12.59 10.46
CA THR A 304 15.47 -11.30 11.16
C THR A 304 15.18 -10.14 10.21
N MET A 305 15.69 -10.19 8.97
CA MET A 305 15.35 -9.20 7.94
C MET A 305 13.85 -9.23 7.58
N LYS A 306 13.25 -10.42 7.45
CA LYS A 306 11.80 -10.57 7.16
C LYS A 306 10.94 -10.01 8.28
N GLU A 307 11.34 -10.23 9.54
CA GLU A 307 10.67 -9.67 10.69
C GLU A 307 10.77 -8.15 10.71
N LEU A 308 11.99 -7.60 10.54
CA LEU A 308 12.20 -6.16 10.46
C LEU A 308 11.38 -5.51 9.34
N PHE A 309 11.32 -6.16 8.18
CA PHE A 309 10.51 -5.73 7.05
C PHE A 309 9.01 -5.70 7.37
N LYS A 310 8.50 -6.69 8.12
CA LYS A 310 7.09 -6.71 8.55
C LYS A 310 6.80 -5.58 9.53
N LEU A 311 7.66 -5.39 10.53
CA LEU A 311 7.48 -4.39 11.58
C LEU A 311 7.58 -2.95 11.05
N THR A 312 8.39 -2.72 10.01
CA THR A 312 8.58 -1.40 9.42
C THR A 312 7.67 -1.15 8.22
N CYS A 313 7.69 -2.01 7.20
CA CYS A 313 7.03 -1.72 5.91
C CYS A 313 5.58 -2.22 5.82
N PHE A 314 5.18 -3.18 6.67
CA PHE A 314 3.87 -3.84 6.58
C PHE A 314 3.11 -3.88 7.91
N ASN A 315 3.38 -2.92 8.80
CA ASN A 315 2.65 -2.82 10.05
C ASN A 315 1.25 -2.23 9.82
N LYS A 316 0.21 -3.05 10.05
CA LYS A 316 -1.18 -2.65 9.87
C LYS A 316 -1.61 -1.48 10.77
N SER A 317 -0.86 -1.16 11.84
CA SER A 317 -1.16 0.01 12.67
C SER A 317 -1.16 1.31 11.88
N PHE A 318 -0.32 1.43 10.85
CA PHE A 318 -0.26 2.63 10.01
C PHE A 318 -1.55 2.89 9.25
N LEU A 319 -2.31 1.84 8.91
CA LEU A 319 -3.59 2.00 8.23
C LEU A 319 -4.65 2.65 9.12
N LYS A 320 -4.56 2.46 10.44
CA LYS A 320 -5.50 3.02 11.42
C LYS A 320 -5.11 4.44 11.85
N GLN A 321 -3.89 4.87 11.54
CA GLN A 321 -3.37 6.15 11.99
C GLN A 321 -4.05 7.31 11.22
N GLY A 322 -4.53 8.31 11.96
CA GLY A 322 -5.17 9.50 11.38
C GLY A 322 -6.40 9.22 10.50
N ASN A 323 -7.08 8.08 10.70
CA ASN A 323 -8.24 7.69 9.90
C ASN A 323 -9.34 8.77 9.90
N ASP A 324 -9.62 9.37 11.08
CA ASP A 324 -10.62 10.44 11.20
C ASP A 324 -10.26 11.68 10.37
N VAL A 325 -8.97 12.02 10.32
CA VAL A 325 -8.46 13.14 9.52
C VAL A 325 -8.57 12.82 8.03
N ILE A 326 -8.18 11.61 7.63
CA ILE A 326 -8.29 11.13 6.25
C ILE A 326 -9.75 11.18 5.79
N LEU A 327 -10.69 10.61 6.56
CA LEU A 327 -12.11 10.64 6.25
C LEU A 327 -12.65 12.07 6.15
N THR A 328 -12.24 12.95 7.06
CA THR A 328 -12.64 14.37 7.02
C THR A 328 -12.16 15.05 5.73
N VAL A 329 -10.90 14.82 5.34
CA VAL A 329 -10.33 15.33 4.09
C VAL A 329 -11.06 14.76 2.87
N CYS A 330 -11.33 13.45 2.85
CA CYS A 330 -12.09 12.80 1.79
C CYS A 330 -13.49 13.42 1.60
N ARG A 331 -14.22 13.65 2.70
CA ARG A 331 -15.55 14.30 2.67
C ARG A 331 -15.48 15.74 2.14
N LEU A 332 -14.45 16.50 2.53
CA LEU A 332 -14.23 17.86 2.03
C LEU A 332 -13.91 17.88 0.53
N VAL A 333 -13.06 16.96 0.05
CA VAL A 333 -12.77 16.83 -1.38
C VAL A 333 -14.04 16.46 -2.13
N ARG A 334 -14.84 15.51 -1.63
CA ARG A 334 -16.13 15.14 -2.22
C ARG A 334 -17.05 16.35 -2.36
N GLN A 335 -17.18 17.16 -1.31
CA GLN A 335 -18.01 18.37 -1.35
C GLN A 335 -17.54 19.34 -2.44
N LYS A 336 -16.23 19.57 -2.57
CA LYS A 336 -15.67 20.48 -3.58
C LYS A 336 -15.80 19.93 -5.01
N PHE A 337 -15.85 18.61 -5.20
CA PHE A 337 -16.01 17.95 -6.50
C PHE A 337 -17.46 17.82 -6.97
N ASN A 338 -18.43 18.03 -6.07
CA ASN A 338 -19.85 17.79 -6.36
C ASN A 338 -20.33 18.57 -7.60
N ASP A 339 -19.89 19.82 -7.74
CA ASP A 339 -20.34 20.73 -8.80
C ASP A 339 -19.93 20.30 -10.22
N PHE A 340 -18.88 19.47 -10.34
CA PHE A 340 -18.34 19.05 -11.65
C PHE A 340 -18.18 17.54 -11.82
N SER A 341 -18.65 16.74 -10.86
CA SER A 341 -18.61 15.27 -10.94
C SER A 341 -19.34 14.73 -12.18
N GLY A 342 -20.55 15.24 -12.46
CA GLY A 342 -21.31 14.83 -13.65
C GLY A 342 -20.59 15.16 -14.97
N PHE A 343 -19.93 16.32 -15.04
CA PHE A 343 -19.12 16.71 -16.21
C PHE A 343 -17.92 15.76 -16.41
N LEU A 344 -17.21 15.43 -15.33
CA LEU A 344 -16.07 14.52 -15.39
C LEU A 344 -16.45 13.13 -15.91
N LYS A 345 -17.58 12.58 -15.45
CA LYS A 345 -18.09 11.28 -15.93
C LYS A 345 -18.33 11.30 -17.44
N VAL A 346 -19.03 12.31 -17.95
CA VAL A 346 -19.30 12.46 -19.38
C VAL A 346 -18.00 12.64 -20.19
N LYS A 347 -17.04 13.38 -19.65
CA LYS A 347 -15.74 13.58 -20.28
C LYS A 347 -14.92 12.30 -20.38
N ALA A 348 -14.92 11.47 -19.33
CA ALA A 348 -14.15 10.22 -19.29
C ALA A 348 -14.58 9.20 -20.35
N LEU A 349 -15.83 9.25 -20.82
CA LEU A 349 -16.34 8.39 -21.89
C LEU A 349 -15.85 8.80 -23.29
N LYS A 350 -15.45 10.06 -23.50
CA LYS A 350 -15.26 10.63 -24.84
C LYS A 350 -13.91 11.28 -25.08
N ASN A 351 -13.16 11.66 -24.04
CA ASN A 351 -11.94 12.44 -24.18
C ASN A 351 -10.82 11.85 -23.32
N PHE A 352 -9.77 11.36 -23.97
CA PHE A 352 -8.54 10.98 -23.31
C PHE A 352 -7.36 11.22 -24.23
N THR A 353 -6.21 11.42 -23.61
CA THR A 353 -4.93 11.55 -24.30
C THR A 353 -3.97 10.52 -23.73
N LEU A 354 -3.41 9.71 -24.62
CA LEU A 354 -2.24 8.89 -24.31
C LEU A 354 -1.03 9.81 -24.28
N GLY A 355 -0.35 9.88 -23.14
CA GLY A 355 0.90 10.64 -23.01
C GLY A 355 1.88 9.90 -22.12
N SER A 356 3.15 10.26 -22.24
CA SER A 356 4.22 9.73 -21.39
C SER A 356 4.11 10.35 -20.00
N TYR A 357 3.80 9.54 -19.00
CA TYR A 357 3.84 9.93 -17.59
C TYR A 357 5.31 10.13 -17.12
N PRO A 358 5.62 11.13 -16.26
CA PRO A 358 4.70 12.09 -15.66
C PRO A 358 4.20 13.10 -16.68
N PHE A 359 2.89 13.39 -16.63
CA PHE A 359 2.32 14.47 -17.43
C PHE A 359 2.84 15.79 -16.84
N TYR A 360 3.66 16.53 -17.58
CA TYR A 360 4.10 17.85 -17.18
C TYR A 360 2.88 18.78 -17.11
N ILE A 361 2.19 18.81 -15.97
CA ILE A 361 1.17 19.80 -15.67
C ILE A 361 1.93 21.07 -15.26
N TYR A 362 2.24 21.91 -16.25
CA TYR A 362 2.74 23.28 -16.14
C TYR A 362 3.29 23.68 -14.76
N GLU A 363 4.59 23.45 -14.54
CA GLU A 363 5.40 24.31 -13.69
C GLU A 363 5.46 25.70 -14.34
N ASN A 364 4.40 26.51 -14.16
CA ASN A 364 4.41 27.94 -14.44
C ASN A 364 3.21 28.59 -13.73
N LEU A 365 3.28 28.63 -12.40
CA LEU A 365 2.66 29.69 -11.63
C LEU A 365 3.79 30.32 -10.81
N ASN A 366 4.20 31.52 -11.26
CA ASN A 366 5.15 32.41 -10.58
C ASN A 366 4.75 32.68 -9.13
#